data_AF-A0A7Y5FI44-F1
#
_entry.id   AF-A0A7Y5FI44-F1
#
_cell.length_a   1.000
_cell.length_b   1.000
_cell.length_c   1.000
_cell.angle_alpha   90.00
_cell.angle_beta   90.00
_cell.angle_gamma   90.00
#
_symmetry.space_group_name_H-M   'P 1'
#
loop_
_entity.id
_entity.type
_entity.pdbx_description
1 polymer ?
#
loop_
_entity_poly.entity_id
_entity_poly.type
_entity_poly.pdbx_seq_one_letter_code
_entity_poly.pdbx_strand_id
1 'polypeptide(L)'
;MLEVFERPEVREIFLRDDWSPRQRTHELRTLLHRERFPQLSSREERFEDLAKLLAGGHRLDIKPPRYFAGDDLTVSFRARAPEEVASVLQTLNEAERKGLWQKLFALLQAEGQPAEEDF
;
A
#
# COMPACT_ATOMS: atom_id res chain seq x y z
N MET A 1 19.77 -25.36 -1.14
CA MET A 1 18.29 -25.24 -1.00
C MET A 1 17.84 -24.88 0.43
N LEU A 2 18.68 -25.04 1.47
CA LEU A 2 18.38 -24.63 2.86
C LEU A 2 18.79 -23.19 3.22
N GLU A 3 19.62 -22.53 2.41
CA GLU A 3 20.21 -21.21 2.73
C GLU A 3 19.18 -20.07 2.92
N VAL A 4 18.00 -20.17 2.30
CA VAL A 4 16.94 -19.17 2.45
C VAL A 4 16.37 -19.16 3.88
N PHE A 5 16.29 -20.32 4.54
CA PHE A 5 15.80 -20.42 5.93
C PHE A 5 16.86 -20.04 6.96
N GLU A 6 18.12 -19.92 6.54
CA GLU A 6 19.23 -19.49 7.41
C GLU A 6 19.35 -17.97 7.50
N ARG A 7 18.66 -17.23 6.62
CA ARG A 7 18.62 -15.77 6.64
C ARG A 7 17.98 -15.25 7.94
N PRO A 8 18.58 -14.23 8.59
CA PRO A 8 18.10 -13.73 9.87
C PRO A 8 16.66 -13.21 9.78
N GLU A 9 16.29 -12.53 8.70
CA GLU A 9 14.95 -11.98 8.48
C GLU A 9 13.89 -13.08 8.34
N VAL A 10 14.26 -14.21 7.73
CA VAL A 10 13.38 -15.38 7.61
C VAL A 10 13.26 -16.09 8.94
N ARG A 11 14.36 -16.24 9.69
CA ARG A 11 14.35 -16.85 11.02
C ARG A 11 13.47 -16.08 12.00
N GLU A 12 13.55 -14.75 11.99
CA GLU A 12 12.72 -13.89 12.85
C GLU A 12 11.22 -14.15 12.67
N ILE A 13 10.76 -14.39 11.44
CA ILE A 13 9.36 -14.74 11.14
C ILE A 13 8.94 -16.05 11.83
N PHE A 14 9.82 -17.05 11.83
CA PHE A 14 9.52 -18.37 12.40
C PHE A 14 9.77 -18.46 13.92
N LEU A 15 10.60 -17.57 14.48
CA LEU A 15 10.84 -17.47 15.92
C LEU A 15 9.73 -16.73 16.68
N ARG A 16 8.79 -16.08 15.97
CA ARG A 16 7.61 -15.47 16.59
C ARG A 16 6.56 -16.50 16.94
N ASP A 17 6.55 -16.92 18.21
CA ASP A 17 5.58 -17.87 18.77
C ASP A 17 4.15 -17.32 18.88
N ASP A 18 3.99 -15.99 18.87
CA ASP A 18 2.71 -15.29 18.87
C ASP A 18 2.00 -15.32 17.50
N TRP A 19 2.68 -15.78 16.45
CA TRP A 19 2.12 -15.86 15.09
C TRP A 19 1.61 -17.24 14.74
N SER A 20 0.38 -17.29 14.26
CA SER A 20 -0.18 -18.49 13.64
C SER A 20 0.60 -18.88 12.37
N PRO A 21 0.54 -20.15 11.92
CA PRO A 21 1.18 -20.57 10.68
C PRO A 21 0.78 -19.74 9.45
N ARG A 22 -0.47 -19.25 9.42
CA ARG A 22 -0.97 -18.36 8.35
C ARG A 22 -0.29 -17.00 8.36
N GLN A 23 -0.10 -16.41 9.55
CA GLN A 23 0.62 -15.13 9.69
C GLN A 23 2.08 -15.29 9.27
N ARG A 24 2.77 -16.34 9.72
CA ARG A 24 4.16 -16.61 9.29
C ARG A 24 4.28 -16.79 7.78
N THR A 25 3.34 -17.51 7.17
CA THR A 25 3.31 -17.71 5.71
C THR A 25 3.07 -16.40 4.96
N HIS A 26 2.17 -15.56 5.47
CA HIS A 26 1.90 -14.25 4.90
C HIS A 26 3.16 -13.38 4.91
N GLU A 27 3.83 -13.29 6.06
CA GLU A 27 5.02 -12.46 6.25
C GLU A 27 6.21 -12.94 5.43
N LEU A 28 6.43 -14.26 5.35
CA LEU A 28 7.46 -14.81 4.47
C LEU A 28 7.19 -14.46 3.00
N ARG A 29 5.94 -14.57 2.56
CA ARG A 29 5.56 -14.21 1.19
C ARG A 29 5.74 -12.71 0.93
N THR A 30 5.41 -11.87 1.91
CA THR A 30 5.60 -10.41 1.83
C THR A 30 7.08 -10.06 1.74
N LEU A 31 7.94 -10.67 2.58
CA LEU A 31 9.40 -10.52 2.52
C LEU A 31 9.94 -10.86 1.13
N LEU A 32 9.61 -12.05 0.63
CA LEU A 32 10.07 -12.51 -0.68
C LEU A 32 9.54 -11.65 -1.84
N HIS A 33 8.32 -11.12 -1.71
CA HIS A 33 7.75 -10.21 -2.69
C HIS A 33 8.52 -8.88 -2.74
N ARG A 34 8.85 -8.31 -1.57
CA ARG A 34 9.66 -7.09 -1.46
C ARG A 34 11.04 -7.26 -2.06
N GLU A 35 11.69 -8.40 -1.81
CA GLU A 35 12.98 -8.73 -2.42
C GLU A 35 12.89 -8.85 -3.94
N ARG A 36 11.82 -9.51 -4.44
CA ARG A 36 11.62 -9.74 -5.87
C ARG A 36 11.27 -8.46 -6.64
N PHE A 37 10.52 -7.57 -6.03
CA PHE A 37 10.01 -6.35 -6.68
C PHE A 37 10.22 -5.11 -5.78
N PRO A 38 11.47 -4.71 -5.51
CA PRO A 38 11.77 -3.66 -4.53
C PRO A 38 11.17 -2.30 -4.90
N GLN A 39 11.16 -1.94 -6.18
CA GLN A 39 10.57 -0.70 -6.66
C GLN A 39 9.05 -0.70 -6.53
N LEU A 40 8.39 -1.80 -6.91
CA LEU A 40 6.94 -1.97 -6.78
C LEU A 40 6.53 -1.94 -5.31
N SER A 41 7.22 -2.68 -4.44
CA SER A 41 6.88 -2.73 -3.03
C SER A 41 7.14 -1.41 -2.29
N SER A 42 8.20 -0.67 -2.65
CA SER A 42 8.38 0.69 -2.11
C SER A 42 7.25 1.63 -2.52
N ARG A 43 6.75 1.47 -3.75
CA ARG A 43 5.62 2.26 -4.27
C ARG A 43 4.30 1.89 -3.60
N GLU A 44 4.05 0.59 -3.41
CA GLU A 44 2.92 0.05 -2.64
C GLU A 44 2.90 0.62 -1.22
N GLU A 45 4.03 0.60 -0.51
CA GLU A 45 4.14 1.16 0.84
C GLU A 45 3.87 2.65 0.89
N ARG A 46 4.48 3.44 -0.02
CA ARG A 46 4.25 4.89 -0.08
C ARG A 46 2.79 5.22 -0.37
N PHE A 47 2.15 4.44 -1.24
CA PHE A 47 0.72 4.59 -1.51
C PHE A 47 -0.10 4.27 -0.26
N GLU A 48 0.19 3.16 0.42
CA GLU A 48 -0.53 2.75 1.62
C GLU A 48 -0.39 3.78 2.76
N ASP A 49 0.80 4.35 2.96
CA ASP A 49 1.04 5.40 3.95
C ASP A 49 0.28 6.69 3.63
N LEU A 50 0.29 7.12 2.36
CA LEU A 50 -0.50 8.28 1.93
C LEU A 50 -2.00 8.02 2.03
N ALA A 51 -2.45 6.82 1.68
CA ALA A 51 -3.85 6.41 1.78
C ALA A 51 -4.32 6.41 3.25
N LYS A 52 -3.50 5.92 4.19
CA LYS A 52 -3.78 5.98 5.63
C LYS A 52 -3.85 7.41 6.14
N LEU A 53 -2.90 8.25 5.73
CA LEU A 53 -2.87 9.66 6.09
C LEU A 53 -4.11 10.39 5.56
N LEU A 54 -4.53 10.07 4.35
CA LEU A 54 -5.73 10.61 3.72
C LEU A 54 -7.00 10.14 4.42
N ALA A 55 -7.09 8.85 4.76
CA ALA A 55 -8.24 8.28 5.44
C ALA A 55 -8.50 8.96 6.81
N GLY A 56 -7.49 9.54 7.44
CA GLY A 56 -7.65 10.42 8.60
C GLY A 56 -8.33 9.76 9.80
N GLY A 57 -8.29 8.42 9.89
CA GLY A 57 -9.00 7.64 10.92
C GLY A 57 -10.47 7.33 10.60
N HIS A 58 -11.00 7.82 9.49
CA HIS A 58 -12.32 7.43 8.98
C HIS A 58 -12.27 6.07 8.30
N ARG A 59 -13.43 5.42 8.16
CA ARG A 59 -13.60 4.15 7.42
C ARG A 59 -13.55 4.36 5.90
N LEU A 60 -12.45 4.94 5.43
CA LEU A 60 -12.12 5.13 4.03
C LEU A 60 -11.14 4.05 3.59
N ASP A 61 -11.54 3.30 2.57
CA ASP A 61 -10.72 2.30 1.91
C ASP A 61 -10.31 2.85 0.54
N ILE A 62 -9.04 3.21 0.41
CA ILE A 62 -8.44 3.77 -0.80
C ILE A 62 -7.51 2.72 -1.36
N LYS A 63 -7.83 2.22 -2.55
CA LYS A 63 -7.11 1.12 -3.18
C LYS A 63 -6.51 1.55 -4.50
N PRO A 64 -5.23 1.21 -4.74
CA PRO A 64 -4.62 1.38 -6.04
C PRO A 64 -5.22 0.36 -7.03
N PRO A 65 -4.98 0.51 -8.34
CA PRO A 65 -5.35 -0.51 -9.30
C PRO A 65 -4.52 -1.76 -9.03
N ARG A 66 -5.02 -2.90 -9.49
CA ARG A 66 -4.35 -4.18 -9.24
C ARG A 66 -2.94 -4.13 -9.81
N TYR A 67 -1.95 -4.45 -8.98
CA TYR A 67 -0.52 -4.39 -9.34
C TYR A 67 -0.04 -3.01 -9.81
N PHE A 68 -0.74 -1.92 -9.46
CA PHE A 68 -0.44 -0.56 -9.95
C PHE A 68 -0.50 -0.43 -11.49
N ALA A 69 -1.14 -1.38 -12.17
CA ALA A 69 -1.32 -1.38 -13.62
C ALA A 69 -2.55 -0.54 -14.00
N GLY A 70 -2.45 0.78 -13.81
CA GLY A 70 -3.51 1.76 -14.08
C GLY A 70 -3.23 3.12 -13.44
N ASP A 71 -3.94 4.14 -13.92
CA ASP A 71 -3.88 5.51 -13.41
C ASP A 71 -5.11 5.89 -12.56
N ASP A 72 -6.00 4.92 -12.33
CA ASP A 72 -7.20 5.07 -11.52
C ASP A 72 -7.02 4.50 -10.10
N LEU A 73 -7.85 4.97 -9.17
CA LEU A 73 -7.94 4.41 -7.82
C LEU A 73 -9.40 4.26 -7.42
N THR A 74 -9.65 3.34 -6.49
CA THR A 74 -10.99 3.15 -5.93
C THR A 74 -11.02 3.70 -4.51
N VAL A 75 -11.97 4.60 -4.24
CA VAL A 75 -12.28 5.07 -2.89
C VAL A 75 -13.64 4.50 -2.49
N SER A 76 -13.68 3.81 -1.36
CA SER A 76 -14.89 3.21 -0.82
C SER A 76 -15.03 3.52 0.66
N PHE A 77 -16.25 3.81 1.09
CA PHE A 77 -16.57 3.99 2.51
C PHE A 77 -17.96 3.41 2.80
N ARG A 78 -18.22 3.12 4.08
CA ARG A 78 -19.54 2.68 4.53
C ARG A 78 -20.04 3.64 5.60
N ALA A 79 -21.23 4.18 5.38
CA ALA A 79 -21.92 5.06 6.31
C ALA A 79 -23.22 4.40 6.80
N ARG A 80 -23.57 4.63 8.07
CA ARG A 80 -24.85 4.23 8.69
C ARG A 80 -25.78 5.41 8.94
N ALA A 81 -25.26 6.63 8.86
CA ALA A 81 -26.00 7.86 9.07
C ALA A 81 -25.53 8.96 8.10
N PRO A 82 -26.38 9.93 7.75
CA PRO A 82 -26.02 11.02 6.82
C PRO A 82 -24.81 11.84 7.27
N GLU A 83 -24.61 12.00 8.58
CA GLU A 83 -23.52 12.77 9.18
C GLU A 83 -22.16 12.14 8.90
N GLU A 84 -22.10 10.81 8.83
CA GLU A 84 -20.88 10.08 8.47
C GLU A 84 -20.47 10.35 7.02
N VAL A 85 -21.45 10.50 6.11
CA VAL A 85 -21.18 10.88 4.71
C VAL A 85 -20.58 12.29 4.65
N ALA A 86 -21.17 13.24 5.38
CA ALA A 86 -20.66 14.62 5.43
C ALA A 86 -19.23 14.69 5.99
N SER A 87 -18.94 13.94 7.05
CA SER A 87 -17.61 13.85 7.64
C SER A 87 -16.57 13.24 6.68
N VAL A 88 -16.96 12.22 5.92
CA VAL A 88 -16.10 11.65 4.87
C VAL A 88 -15.83 12.69 3.78
N LEU A 89 -16.85 13.36 3.24
CA LEU A 89 -16.66 14.38 2.22
C LEU A 89 -15.77 15.54 2.68
N GLN A 90 -15.90 15.95 3.95
CA GLN A 90 -14.99 16.94 4.54
C GLN A 90 -13.55 16.45 4.54
N THR A 91 -13.31 15.20 4.93
CA THR A 91 -11.97 14.58 4.92
C THR A 91 -11.37 14.55 3.52
N LEU A 92 -12.15 14.16 2.50
CA LEU A 92 -11.69 14.14 1.11
C LEU A 92 -11.33 15.55 0.61
N ASN A 93 -12.11 16.57 1.00
CA ASN A 93 -11.83 17.97 0.67
C ASN A 93 -10.59 18.52 1.40
N GLU A 94 -10.40 18.16 2.67
CA GLU A 94 -9.19 18.53 3.41
C GLU A 94 -7.94 17.90 2.81
N ALA A 95 -8.04 16.65 2.34
CA ALA A 95 -6.97 15.97 1.63
C ALA A 95 -6.60 16.67 0.32
N GLU A 96 -7.59 17.18 -0.42
CA GLU A 96 -7.38 17.99 -1.63
C GLU A 96 -6.64 19.28 -1.32
N ARG A 97 -7.05 20.00 -0.27
CA ARG A 97 -6.34 21.22 0.19
C ARG A 97 -4.89 20.97 0.60
N LYS A 98 -4.58 19.76 1.08
CA LYS A 98 -3.22 19.32 1.43
C LYS A 98 -2.44 18.76 0.24
N GLY A 99 -3.04 18.68 -0.95
CA GLY A 99 -2.43 18.11 -2.15
C GLY A 99 -2.15 16.61 -2.05
N LEU A 100 -2.86 15.87 -1.19
CA LEU A 100 -2.61 14.44 -0.98
C LEU A 100 -3.06 13.60 -2.17
N TRP A 101 -4.16 13.98 -2.83
CA TRP A 101 -4.63 13.32 -4.04
C TRP A 101 -3.61 13.43 -5.17
N GLN A 102 -3.01 14.61 -5.37
CA GLN A 102 -1.95 14.80 -6.36
C GLN A 102 -0.76 13.87 -6.12
N LYS A 103 -0.35 13.71 -4.85
CA LYS A 103 0.72 12.79 -4.48
C LYS A 103 0.35 11.33 -4.74
N LEU A 104 -0.89 10.93 -4.43
CA LEU A 104 -1.39 9.57 -4.72
C LEU A 104 -1.42 9.29 -6.21
N PHE A 105 -1.97 10.19 -7.03
CA PHE A 105 -2.00 10.02 -8.48
C PHE A 105 -0.61 10.08 -9.12
N ALA A 106 0.31 10.90 -8.60
CA ALA A 106 1.71 10.87 -9.04
C ALA A 106 2.35 9.50 -8.78
N LEU A 107 2.02 8.86 -7.66
CA LEU A 107 2.42 7.48 -7.39
C LEU A 107 1.70 6.46 -8.29
N LEU A 108 0.65 6.77 -9.04
CA LEU A 108 0.03 5.84 -10.00
C LEU A 108 0.56 6.07 -11.43
N GLN A 109 0.94 7.30 -11.75
CA GLN A 109 1.43 7.71 -13.07
C GLN A 109 2.95 7.55 -13.26
N ALA A 110 3.68 7.15 -12.22
CA ALA A 110 5.14 6.94 -12.29
C ALA A 110 5.60 5.84 -13.28
N GLU A 111 4.69 5.20 -14.03
CA GLU A 111 5.02 4.28 -15.16
C GLU A 111 5.32 4.99 -16.49
N GLY A 112 5.48 6.32 -16.49
CA GLY A 112 5.66 7.12 -17.71
C GLY A 112 7.09 7.46 -18.14
N GLN A 113 8.15 7.03 -17.46
CA GLN A 113 9.52 7.20 -17.97
C GLN A 113 10.12 5.82 -18.25
N PRO A 114 10.09 5.34 -19.52
CA PRO A 114 10.98 4.25 -19.88
C PRO A 114 12.39 4.71 -19.51
N ALA A 115 13.13 3.84 -18.83
CA ALA A 115 14.57 3.94 -18.83
C ALA A 115 14.97 4.01 -20.31
N GLU A 116 15.45 5.19 -20.75
CA GLU A 116 16.14 5.31 -22.01
C GLU A 116 17.17 4.19 -22.06
N GLU A 117 17.07 3.41 -23.13
CA GLU A 117 18.05 2.42 -23.53
C GLU A 117 19.42 3.09 -23.53
N ASP A 118 20.26 2.69 -22.59
CA ASP A 118 21.72 2.73 -22.76
C ASP A 118 22.20 1.35 -22.34
N PHE A 119 22.44 0.48 -23.33
CA PHE A 119 23.65 -0.34 -23.53
C PHE A 119 23.56 -1.13 -24.84
#